data_AF-A0A1Y0BJN8-F1
#
_entry.id   AF-A0A1Y0BJN8-F1
#
_cell.length_a   1.000
_cell.length_b   1.000
_cell.length_c   1.000
_cell.angle_alpha   90.00
_cell.angle_beta   90.00
_cell.angle_gamma   90.00
#
_symmetry.space_group_name_H-M   'P 1'
#
loop_
_entity.id
_entity.type
_entity.pdbx_description
1 polymer ?
#
loop_
_entity_poly.entity_id
_entity_poly.type
_entity_poly.pdbx_seq_one_letter_code
_entity_poly.pdbx_strand_id
1 'polypeptide(L)' 'MNIDIYGPTRQSYGKTFSLHFHDPFGVRLELCAGGRITEVHPEFEAVRWTESQLGKALSYFDRDLQAAFLQPSL' A
#
# COMPACT_ATOMS: atom_id res chain seq x y z
N MET A 1 -14.97 -8.50 10.43
CA MET A 1 -13.82 -7.72 9.90
C MET A 1 -13.95 -7.70 8.39
N ASN A 2 -14.10 -6.53 7.78
CA ASN A 2 -14.22 -6.41 6.32
C ASN A 2 -12.82 -6.19 5.74
N ILE A 3 -12.18 -7.27 5.30
CA ILE A 3 -10.82 -7.26 4.75
C ILE A 3 -10.88 -6.83 3.28
N ASP A 4 -10.03 -5.87 2.91
CA ASP A 4 -9.91 -5.42 1.53
C ASP A 4 -9.30 -6.51 0.64
N ILE A 5 -9.86 -6.72 -0.54
CA ILE A 5 -9.38 -7.69 -1.54
C ILE A 5 -7.93 -7.43 -1.94
N TYR A 6 -7.43 -6.20 -1.80
CA TYR A 6 -6.05 -5.83 -2.10
C TYR A 6 -5.03 -6.50 -1.18
N GLY A 7 -5.42 -6.89 0.04
CA GLY A 7 -4.54 -7.48 1.06
C GLY A 7 -4.84 -8.96 1.36
N PRO A 8 -3.88 -9.68 1.97
CA PRO A 8 -2.51 -9.25 2.29
C PRO A 8 -1.64 -9.13 1.02
N THR A 9 -0.84 -8.07 0.94
CA THR A 9 0.09 -7.82 -0.17
C THR A 9 1.40 -7.22 0.34
N ARG A 10 2.44 -7.27 -0.48
CA ARG A 10 3.63 -6.45 -0.28
C ARG A 10 3.47 -5.17 -1.10
N GLN A 11 3.53 -4.02 -0.45
CA GLN A 11 3.59 -2.73 -1.11
C GLN A 11 5.01 -2.49 -1.64
N SER A 12 5.13 -2.18 -2.92
CA SER A 12 6.44 -1.99 -3.54
C SER A 12 7.12 -0.69 -3.09
N TYR A 13 6.34 0.37 -2.85
CA TYR A 13 6.90 1.67 -2.47
C TYR A 13 7.57 1.64 -1.08
N GLY A 14 6.93 1.02 -0.09
CA GLY A 14 7.44 0.95 1.29
C GLY A 14 8.24 -0.31 1.59
N LYS A 15 8.20 -1.31 0.70
CA LYS A 15 8.63 -2.70 0.98
C LYS A 15 7.93 -3.31 2.20
N THR A 16 6.77 -2.78 2.57
CA THR A 16 5.94 -3.20 3.70
C THR A 16 5.03 -4.34 3.28
N PHE A 17 4.79 -5.30 4.16
CA PHE A 17 3.65 -6.21 4.05
C PHE A 17 2.46 -5.53 4.70
N SER A 18 1.33 -5.47 3.99
CA SER A 18 0.18 -4.68 4.38
C SER A 18 -1.14 -5.42 4.15
N LEU A 19 -2.06 -5.25 5.10
CA LEU A 19 -3.44 -5.71 5.06
C LEU A 19 -4.34 -4.51 5.37
N HIS A 20 -5.23 -4.17 4.45
CA HIS A 20 -6.23 -3.12 4.65
C HIS A 20 -7.56 -3.74 5.06
N PHE A 21 -8.26 -3.09 5.98
CA PHE A 21 -9.59 -3.51 6.41
C PHE A 21 -10.38 -2.31 6.93
N HIS A 22 -11.70 -2.46 6.98
CA HIS A 22 -12.60 -1.43 7.49
C HIS A 22 -13.09 -1.79 8.90
N ASP A 23 -13.16 -0.78 9.76
CA ASP A 23 -13.83 -0.86 11.05
C ASP A 23 -15.38 -0.77 10.89
N PRO A 24 -16.17 -0.90 11.97
CA PRO A 24 -17.62 -0.77 11.90
C PRO A 24 -18.15 0.61 11.50
N PHE A 25 -17.31 1.66 11.56
CA PHE A 25 -17.67 3.03 11.18
C PHE A 25 -17.31 3.37 9.73
N GLY A 26 -16.63 2.46 9.03
CA GLY A 26 -16.22 2.65 7.63
C GLY A 26 -14.82 3.25 7.46
N VAL A 27 -14.08 3.44 8.55
CA VAL A 27 -12.70 3.94 8.51
C VAL A 27 -11.79 2.83 8.01
N ARG A 28 -10.98 3.12 6.99
CA ARG A 28 -9.96 2.19 6.48
C ARG A 28 -8.72 2.22 7.38
N LEU A 29 -8.40 1.07 7.95
CA LEU A 29 -7.21 0.84 8.76
C LEU A 29 -6.19 0.00 7.98
N GLU A 30 -4.91 0.18 8.30
CA GLU A 30 -3.80 -0.59 7.75
C GLU A 30 -3.07 -1.33 8.86
N LEU A 31 -3.01 -2.66 8.76
CA LEU A 31 -2.06 -3.46 9.52
C LEU A 31 -0.83 -3.68 8.64
N CYS A 32 0.30 -3.08 9.02
CA CYS A 32 1.55 -3.17 8.26
C CYS A 32 2.71 -3.74 9.09
N ALA A 33 3.58 -4.49 8.43
CA ALA A 33 4.77 -5.09 9.03
C ALA A 33 5.97 -5.07 8.07
N GLY A 34 7.17 -4.97 8.63
CA GLY A 34 8.40 -4.78 7.88
C GLY A 34 8.48 -3.37 7.28
N GLY A 35 9.17 -3.26 6.15
CA GLY A 35 9.41 -1.97 5.49
C GLY A 35 10.89 -1.72 5.27
N ARG A 36 11.20 -0.73 4.43
CA ARG A 36 12.56 -0.24 4.25
C ARG A 36 12.94 0.63 5.44
N ILE A 37 14.13 0.40 6.02
CA ILE A 37 14.72 1.28 7.02
C ILE A 37 14.85 2.68 6.41
N THR A 38 14.22 3.65 7.08
CA THR A 38 14.16 5.07 6.69
C THR A 38 15.21 5.91 7.41
N GLU A 39 16.35 5.33 7.79
CA GLU A 39 17.52 6.15 8.08
C GLU A 39 17.90 6.85 6.78
N VAL A 40 17.51 8.12 6.70
CA VAL A 40 17.72 8.96 5.53
C VAL A 40 19.20 9.30 5.49
N HIS A 41 19.99 8.38 4.95
CA HIS A 41 21.35 8.67 4.54
C HIS A 41 21.30 9.81 3.50
N PRO A 42 22.20 10.80 3.58
CA PRO A 42 22.23 11.92 2.64
C PRO A 42 22.32 11.52 1.16
N GLU A 43 22.88 10.34 0.88
CA GLU A 43 23.02 9.79 -0.48
C GLU A 43 21.80 8.97 -0.95
N PHE A 44 20.79 8.77 -0.09
CA PHE A 44 19.59 8.07 -0.53
C PHE A 44 18.75 8.95 -1.46
N GLU A 45 18.65 8.52 -2.71
CA GLU A 45 17.69 9.10 -3.63
C GLU A 45 16.27 8.59 -3.35
N ALA A 46 15.30 9.51 -3.48
CA ALA A 46 13.89 9.18 -3.40
C ALA A 46 13.50 8.26 -4.56
N VAL A 47 12.83 7.14 -4.24
CA VAL A 47 12.28 6.26 -5.28
C VAL A 47 11.08 6.96 -5.92
N ARG A 48 11.15 7.17 -7.23
CA ARG A 48 10.09 7.82 -8.00
C ARG A 48 9.20 6.77 -8.67
N TRP A 49 7.89 6.93 -8.51
CA TRP A 49 6.87 6.14 -9.17
C TRP A 49 6.09 7.06 -10.12
N THR A 50 5.83 6.59 -11.33
CA THR A 50 4.97 7.27 -12.30
C THR A 50 3.55 6.73 -12.21
N GLU A 51 2.56 7.48 -12.70
CA GLU A 51 1.16 7.03 -12.75
C GLU A 51 1.00 5.69 -13.49
N SER A 52 1.77 5.48 -14.56
CA SER A 52 1.81 4.22 -15.31
C SER A 52 2.24 3.01 -14.47
N GLN A 53 2.87 3.24 -13.32
CA GLN A 53 3.37 2.20 -12.40
C GLN A 53 2.51 2.07 -11.14
N LEU A 54 1.34 2.73 -11.05
CA LEU A 54 0.52 2.78 -9.84
C LEU A 54 0.15 1.38 -9.31
N GLY A 55 -0.30 0.47 -10.17
CA GLY A 55 -0.66 -0.89 -9.77
C GLY A 55 0.52 -1.62 -9.09
N LYS A 56 1.69 -1.54 -9.72
CA LYS A 56 2.94 -2.11 -9.20
C LYS A 56 3.43 -1.42 -7.92
N ALA A 57 3.22 -0.11 -7.80
CA ALA A 57 3.56 0.64 -6.60
C ALA A 57 2.76 0.12 -5.39
N LEU A 58 1.45 -0.07 -5.57
CA LEU A 58 0.52 -0.52 -4.54
C LEU A 58 0.67 -2.02 -4.21
N SER A 59 0.93 -2.88 -5.20
CA SER A 59 1.12 -4.31 -5.00
C SER A 59 2.30 -4.83 -5.81
N TYR A 60 3.24 -5.48 -5.13
CA TYR A 60 4.36 -6.17 -5.75
C TYR A 60 3.91 -7.37 -6.62
N PHE A 61 2.77 -7.98 -6.29
CA PHE A 61 2.31 -9.22 -6.93
C PHE A 61 1.45 -8.98 -8.19
N ASP A 62 1.63 -7.84 -8.87
CA ASP A 62 0.90 -7.45 -10.10
C ASP A 62 -0.60 -7.77 -10.04
N ARG A 63 -1.27 -7.19 -9.03
CA ARG A 63 -2.73 -7.26 -8.90
C ARG A 63 -3.40 -6.16 -9.72
N ASP A 64 -4.56 -6.48 -10.29
CA ASP A 64 -5.41 -5.49 -10.94
C ASP A 64 -5.78 -4.37 -9.97
N LEU A 65 -5.61 -3.13 -10.44
CA LEU A 65 -5.94 -1.94 -9.68
C LEU A 65 -7.45 -1.87 -9.43
N GLN A 66 -7.85 -1.86 -8.16
CA GLN A 66 -9.24 -1.79 -7.75
C GLN A 66 -9.64 -0.32 -7.60
N ALA A 67 -10.56 0.16 -8.44
CA ALA A 67 -11.01 1.55 -8.41
C ALA A 67 -11.58 1.96 -7.04
N ALA A 68 -12.18 1.02 -6.32
CA ALA A 68 -12.70 1.23 -4.95
C ALA A 68 -11.57 1.57 -3.95
N PHE A 69 -10.37 1.01 -4.13
CA PHE A 69 -9.24 1.29 -3.24
C PHE A 69 -8.78 2.75 -3.34
N LEU A 70 -8.94 3.37 -4.51
CA LEU A 70 -8.60 4.77 -4.75
C LEU A 70 -9.67 5.75 -4.27
N GLN A 71 -10.85 5.26 -3.89
CA GLN A 71 -11.87 6.14 -3.32
C GLN A 71 -11.48 6.55 -1.89
N PRO A 72 -11.86 7.76 -1.46
CA PRO A 72 -11.77 8.14 -0.06
C PRO A 72 -12.54 7.15 0.83
N SER A 73 -11.98 6.82 1.99
CA SER A 73 -12.78 6.18 3.04
C SER A 73 -13.69 7.22 3.70
N LEU A 74 -14.79 6.73 4.29
CA LEU A 74 -15.72 7.53 5.09
C LEU A 74 -15.09 7.98 6.41
#